data_AF-A0A7K2LT43-F1
#
_entry.id   AF-A0A7K2LT43-F1
#
_cell.length_a   1.000
_cell.length_b   1.000
_cell.length_c   1.000
_cell.angle_alpha   90.00
_cell.angle_beta   90.00
_cell.angle_gamma   90.00
#
_symmetry.space_group_name_H-M   'P 1'
#
loop_
_entity.id
_entity.type
_entity.pdbx_description
1 polymer ?
#
loop_
_entity_poly.entity_id
_entity_poly.type
_entity_poly.pdbx_seq_one_letter_code
_entity_poly.pdbx_strand_id
1 'polypeptide(L)' 'DAAAGGELLRTLAAFLDAGCDVPAAARRLVVHPNTLRYRLGRVRERYGIDLADPDTRLLVALAARLTAPPPV' A
#
# COMPACT_ATOMS: atom_id res chain seq x y z
N ASP A 1 3.80 18.22 2.91
CA ASP A 1 3.29 16.88 3.27
C ASP A 1 2.23 16.24 2.38
N ALA A 2 1.67 16.91 1.36
CA ALA A 2 0.80 16.25 0.38
C ALA A 2 1.55 15.23 -0.51
N ALA A 3 2.79 15.54 -0.89
CA ALA A 3 3.62 14.67 -1.75
C ALA A 3 4.01 13.34 -1.06
N ALA A 4 4.43 13.40 0.21
CA ALA A 4 4.80 12.22 0.99
C ALA A 4 3.57 11.34 1.34
N GLY A 5 2.41 11.96 1.63
CA GLY A 5 1.16 11.22 1.82
C GLY A 5 0.73 10.48 0.56
N GLY A 6 0.85 11.13 -0.60
CA GLY A 6 0.55 10.52 -1.90
C GLY A 6 1.48 9.34 -2.25
N GLU A 7 2.76 9.40 -1.86
CA GLU A 7 3.71 8.31 -2.09
C GLU A 7 3.42 7.06 -1.24
N LEU A 8 3.05 7.25 0.03
CA LEU A 8 2.67 6.14 0.92
C LEU A 8 1.38 5.47 0.45
N LEU A 9 0.38 6.25 0.04
CA LEU A 9 -0.86 5.72 -0.53
C LEU A 9 -0.62 4.98 -1.85
N ARG A 10 0.22 5.51 -2.74
CA ARG A 10 0.62 4.82 -3.98
C ARG A 10 1.35 3.50 -3.69
N THR A 11 2.19 3.49 -2.65
CA THR A 11 2.89 2.27 -2.20
C THR A 11 1.89 1.23 -1.69
N LEU A 12 0.94 1.65 -0.87
CA LEU A 12 -0.10 0.79 -0.33
C LEU A 12 -0.99 0.21 -1.44
N ALA A 13 -1.45 1.03 -2.38
CA ALA A 13 -2.24 0.59 -3.52
C ALA A 13 -1.49 -0.46 -4.36
N ALA A 14 -0.24 -0.18 -4.75
CA ALA A 14 0.55 -1.12 -5.54
C ALA A 14 0.84 -2.44 -4.80
N PHE A 15 0.99 -2.38 -3.48
CA PHE A 15 1.15 -3.58 -2.64
C PHE A 15 -0.11 -4.44 -2.63
N LEU A 16 -1.29 -3.84 -2.44
CA LEU A 16 -2.57 -4.55 -2.45
C LEU A 16 -2.89 -5.11 -3.85
N ASP A 17 -2.64 -4.33 -4.90
CA ASP A 17 -2.81 -4.75 -6.30
C ASP A 17 -1.87 -5.88 -6.71
N ALA A 18 -0.75 -6.03 -6.00
CA ALA A 18 0.19 -7.13 -6.18
C ALA A 18 -0.14 -8.36 -5.31
N GLY A 19 -1.33 -8.41 -4.70
CA GLY A 19 -1.71 -9.52 -3.83
C GLY A 19 -0.89 -9.57 -2.53
N CYS A 20 -0.44 -8.41 -2.05
CA CYS A 20 0.40 -8.28 -0.85
C CYS A 20 1.80 -8.91 -1.01
N ASP A 21 2.29 -9.00 -2.25
CA ASP A 21 3.64 -9.43 -2.60
C ASP A 21 4.59 -8.22 -2.69
N VAL A 22 5.55 -8.16 -1.77
CA VAL A 22 6.55 -7.09 -1.70
C VAL A 22 7.44 -7.04 -2.96
N PRO A 23 8.09 -8.13 -3.40
CA PRO A 23 8.87 -8.14 -4.64
C PRO A 23 8.10 -7.64 -5.87
N ALA A 24 6.86 -8.10 -6.06
CA ALA A 24 6.02 -7.75 -7.20
C ALA A 24 5.61 -6.27 -7.16
N ALA A 25 5.19 -5.76 -6.00
CA ALA A 25 4.88 -4.34 -5.82
C ALA A 25 6.11 -3.45 -6.05
N ALA A 26 7.27 -3.87 -5.55
CA ALA A 26 8.52 -3.14 -5.71
C ALA A 26 8.93 -3.02 -7.19
N ARG A 27 8.79 -4.10 -7.96
CA ARG A 27 8.98 -4.09 -9.41
C ARG A 27 8.02 -3.13 -10.11
N ARG A 28 6.73 -3.15 -9.77
CA ARG A 28 5.71 -2.26 -10.36
C ARG A 28 5.99 -0.77 -10.09
N LEU A 29 6.54 -0.46 -8.92
CA LEU A 29 6.89 0.91 -8.54
C LEU A 29 8.32 1.32 -8.93
N VAL A 30 9.10 0.42 -9.54
CA VAL A 30 10.51 0.65 -9.90
C VAL A 30 11.34 1.10 -8.69
N VAL A 31 11.17 0.40 -7.56
CA VAL A 31 11.94 0.63 -6.33
C VAL A 31 12.56 -0.67 -5.83
N HIS A 32 13.58 -0.55 -4.97
CA HIS A 32 14.13 -1.71 -4.30
C HIS A 32 13.13 -2.29 -3.28
N PRO A 33 13.06 -3.62 -3.07
CA PRO A 33 12.18 -4.24 -2.06
C PRO A 33 12.35 -3.68 -0.64
N ASN A 34 13.57 -3.29 -0.25
CA ASN A 34 13.81 -2.67 1.06
C ASN A 34 13.16 -1.28 1.17
N THR A 35 13.17 -0.50 0.09
CA THR A 35 12.48 0.80 0.04
C THR A 35 10.98 0.60 0.16
N LEU A 36 10.41 -0.43 -0.48
CA LEU A 36 9.00 -0.76 -0.33
C LEU A 36 8.67 -1.13 1.13
N ARG A 37 9.43 -2.04 1.75
CA ARG A 37 9.23 -2.43 3.16
C ARG A 37 9.33 -1.23 4.10
N TYR A 38 10.31 -0.36 3.88
CA TYR A 38 10.45 0.88 4.63
C TYR A 38 9.19 1.74 4.52
N ARG A 39 8.68 1.97 3.30
CA ARG A 39 7.46 2.74 3.08
C ARG A 39 6.23 2.08 3.70
N LEU A 40 6.09 0.75 3.65
CA LEU A 40 5.01 0.03 4.33
C LEU A 40 5.12 0.15 5.86
N GLY A 41 6.34 0.15 6.42
CA GLY A 41 6.58 0.47 7.83
C GLY A 41 6.11 1.87 8.19
N ARG A 42 6.37 2.85 7.31
CA ARG A 42 5.87 4.23 7.47
C ARG A 42 4.35 4.33 7.36
N VAL A 43 3.69 3.49 6.54
CA VAL A 43 2.22 3.39 6.50
C VAL A 43 1.70 2.93 7.85
N ARG A 44 2.30 1.90 8.45
CA ARG A 44 1.95 1.42 9.79
C ARG A 44 2.13 2.50 10.86
N GLU A 45 3.28 3.17 10.88
CA GLU A 45 3.57 4.23 11.86
C GLU A 45 2.62 5.42 11.74
N ARG A 46 2.27 5.81 10.51
CA ARG A 46 1.46 7.01 10.25
C ARG A 46 -0.03 6.78 10.40
N TYR A 47 -0.52 5.59 10.03
CA TYR A 47 -1.96 5.31 9.94
C TYR A 47 -2.43 4.22 10.92
N GLY A 48 -1.52 3.61 11.69
CA GLY A 48 -1.86 2.53 12.62
C GLY A 48 -2.30 1.23 11.93
N ILE A 49 -1.97 1.07 10.65
CA ILE A 49 -2.39 -0.08 9.84
C ILE A 49 -1.36 -1.21 9.93
N ASP A 50 -1.75 -2.35 10.48
CA ASP A 50 -0.91 -3.55 10.47
C ASP A 50 -1.18 -4.43 9.25
N LEU A 51 -0.31 -4.34 8.24
CA LEU A 51 -0.43 -5.15 7.02
C LEU A 51 0.02 -6.61 7.21
N ALA A 52 0.52 -7.01 8.38
CA ALA A 52 0.77 -8.41 8.69
C ALA A 52 -0.54 -9.18 8.93
N ASP A 53 -1.56 -8.50 9.45
CA ASP A 53 -2.89 -9.06 9.70
C ASP A 53 -3.72 -9.19 8.40
N PRO A 54 -4.17 -10.42 8.03
CA PRO A 54 -5.01 -10.61 6.85
C PRO A 54 -6.32 -9.81 6.86
N ASP A 55 -6.96 -9.62 8.02
CA ASP A 55 -8.24 -8.91 8.10
C ASP A 55 -8.05 -7.42 7.86
N THR A 56 -6.99 -6.84 8.43
CA THR A 56 -6.56 -5.49 8.13
C THR A 56 -6.27 -5.31 6.63
N ARG A 57 -5.56 -6.24 5.99
CA ARG A 57 -5.30 -6.17 4.53
C ARG A 57 -6.59 -6.17 3.72
N LEU A 58 -7.56 -7.01 4.09
CA LEU A 58 -8.87 -7.07 3.42
C LEU A 58 -9.62 -5.74 3.56
N LEU A 59 -9.74 -5.21 4.78
CA LEU A 59 -10.45 -3.97 5.06
C LEU A 59 -9.83 -2.78 4.31
N VAL A 60 -8.49 -2.69 4.30
CA VAL A 60 -7.79 -1.63 3.58
C VAL A 60 -7.98 -1.77 2.06
N ALA A 61 -7.93 -2.99 1.52
CA ALA A 61 -8.19 -3.23 0.10
C ALA A 61 -9.62 -2.84 -0.31
N LEU A 62 -10.61 -3.12 0.55
CA LEU A 62 -11.99 -2.72 0.34
C LEU A 62 -12.14 -1.19 0.41
N ALA A 63 -11.59 -0.55 1.44
CA ALA A 63 -11.61 0.90 1.61
C ALA A 63 -10.97 1.64 0.43
N ALA A 64 -9.86 1.11 -0.11
CA ALA A 64 -9.19 1.67 -1.28
C ALA A 64 -10.07 1.58 -2.55
N ARG A 65 -10.84 0.49 -2.71
CA ARG A 65 -11.76 0.31 -3.84
C ARG A 65 -13.02 1.16 -3.73
N LEU A 66 -13.51 1.40 -2.52
CA LEU A 66 -14.69 2.24 -2.28
C LEU A 66 -14.38 3.73 -2.46
N THR A 67 -13.12 4.13 -2.30
CA THR A 67 -12.67 5.52 -2.47
C THR A 67 -12.19 5.83 -3.89
N ALA A 68 -11.86 4.81 -4.68
CA ALA A 68 -11.64 4.96 -6.12
C ALA A 68 -13.00 4.94 -6.87
N PRO A 69 -13.24 5.83 -7.85
CA PRO A 69 -14.40 5.70 -8.70
C PRO A 69 -14.35 4.32 -9.39
N PRO A 70 -15.48 3.58 -9.49
CA PRO A 70 -15.50 2.29 -10.15
C PRO A 70 -14.99 2.45 -11.59
N PRO A 71 -14.17 1.52 -12.11
CA PRO A 71 -13.83 1.53 -13.52
C PRO A 71 -15.13 1.32 -14.31
N VAL A 72 -15.59 2.36 -15.00
CA VAL A 72 -16.64 2.27 -16.02
C VAL A 72 -16.08 1.72 -17.31
#